data_AF-A0A8J5MFC6-F1
#
_entry.id   AF-A0A8J5MFC6-F1
#
_cell.length_a   1.000
_cell.length_b   1.000
_cell.length_c   1.000
_cell.angle_alpha   90.00
_cell.angle_beta   90.00
_cell.angle_gamma   90.00
#
_symmetry.space_group_name_H-M   'P 1'
#
loop_
_entity.id
_entity.type
_entity.pdbx_description
1 polymer ?
#
loop_
_entity_poly.entity_id
_entity_poly.type
_entity_poly.pdbx_seq_one_letter_code
_entity_poly.pdbx_strand_id
1 'polypeptide(L)' 'MQSNTTPTKARGANYKPVEDKVLCEAWLSVSCDPINGIYQSGDDFYSKVKEAFDTELAR' A
#
# COMPACT_ATOMS: atom_id res chain seq x y z
N MET A 1 20.81 36.90 -0.69
CA MET A 1 20.20 35.69 -1.28
C MET A 1 19.32 35.05 -0.22
N GLN A 2 18.01 35.29 -0.23
CA GLN A 2 17.08 34.61 0.69
C GLN A 2 16.87 33.16 0.22
N SER A 3 17.20 32.19 1.07
CA SER A 3 16.95 30.77 0.85
C SER A 3 15.51 30.41 1.25
N ASN A 4 14.60 30.36 0.28
CA ASN A 4 13.27 29.77 0.47
C ASN A 4 13.40 28.26 0.71
N THR A 5 13.34 27.83 1.96
CA THR A 5 13.28 26.41 2.33
C THR A 5 11.81 25.99 2.35
N THR A 6 11.30 25.55 1.20
CA THR A 6 10.00 24.88 1.14
C THR A 6 10.07 23.63 2.05
N PRO A 7 9.15 23.43 3.01
CA PRO A 7 9.22 22.29 3.90
C PRO A 7 9.10 21.01 3.09
N THR A 8 10.21 20.26 2.99
CA THR A 8 10.22 18.93 2.40
C THR A 8 9.42 18.03 3.33
N LYS A 9 8.32 17.46 2.82
CA LYS A 9 7.50 16.49 3.55
C LYS A 9 8.44 15.36 3.96
N ALA A 10 8.71 15.25 5.27
CA ALA A 10 9.56 14.20 5.80
C ALA A 10 8.97 12.85 5.38
N ARG A 11 9.82 11.92 4.92
CA ARG A 11 9.39 10.56 4.60
C ARG A 11 8.77 9.94 5.85
N GLY A 12 7.67 9.20 5.65
CA GLY A 12 7.02 8.46 6.73
C GLY A 12 7.94 7.42 7.35
N ALA A 13 7.52 6.83 8.47
CA ALA A 13 8.22 5.70 9.05
C ALA A 13 8.32 4.55 8.04
N ASN A 14 9.43 3.80 8.09
CA ASN A 14 9.55 2.58 7.31
C ASN A 14 8.59 1.51 7.85
N TYR A 15 8.16 0.62 6.97
CA TYR A 15 7.42 -0.57 7.35
C TYR A 15 8.24 -1.46 8.28
N LYS A 16 7.57 -2.07 9.26
CA LYS A 16 8.12 -3.11 10.12
C LYS A 16 8.13 -4.45 9.39
N PRO A 17 8.96 -5.42 9.81
CA PRO A 17 8.99 -6.75 9.18
C PRO A 17 7.64 -7.47 9.13
N VAL A 18 6.78 -7.24 10.13
CA VAL A 18 5.41 -7.79 10.16
C VAL A 18 4.54 -7.11 9.09
N GLU A 19 4.64 -5.78 8.97
CA GLU A 19 3.89 -5.02 7.98
C GLU A 19 4.34 -5.36 6.55
N ASP A 20 5.65 -5.57 6.32
CA ASP A 20 6.16 -6.03 5.03
C ASP A 20 5.55 -7.38 4.61
N LYS A 21 5.43 -8.32 5.55
CA LYS A 21 4.82 -9.63 5.28
C LYS A 21 3.34 -9.50 4.93
N VAL A 22 2.60 -8.73 5.73
CA VAL A 22 1.17 -8.46 5.50
C VAL A 22 0.96 -7.75 4.16
N LEU A 23 1.84 -6.83 3.78
CA LEU A 23 1.79 -6.15 2.49
C LEU A 23 1.97 -7.12 1.33
N CYS A 24 2.91 -8.07 1.43
CA CYS A 24 3.09 -9.12 0.42
C CYS A 24 1.85 -10.02 0.30
N GLU A 25 1.25 -10.41 1.42
CA GLU A 25 0.04 -11.25 1.46
C GLU A 25 -1.17 -10.52 0.87
N ALA A 26 -1.38 -9.25 1.23
CA ALA A 26 -2.44 -8.41 0.69
C ALA A 26 -2.28 -8.22 -0.83
N TRP A 27 -1.06 -7.97 -1.31
CA TRP A 27 -0.77 -7.85 -2.74
C TRP A 27 -1.07 -9.14 -3.50
N LEU A 28 -0.65 -10.29 -2.97
CA LEU A 28 -0.94 -11.61 -3.57
C LEU A 28 -2.44 -11.88 -3.59
N SER A 29 -3.16 -11.58 -2.51
CA SER A 29 -4.62 -11.78 -2.45
C SER A 29 -5.36 -10.97 -3.51
N VAL A 30 -4.97 -9.70 -3.73
CA VAL A 30 -5.65 -8.82 -4.70
C VAL A 30 -5.23 -9.14 -6.13
N SER A 31 -3.96 -9.47 -6.36
CA SER A 31 -3.44 -9.79 -7.70
C SER A 31 -3.88 -11.17 -8.21
N CYS A 32 -4.13 -12.12 -7.32
CA CYS A 32 -4.63 -13.47 -7.65
C CYS A 32 -6.16 -13.61 -7.53
N ASP A 33 -6.91 -12.51 -7.33
CA ASP A 33 -8.37 -12.56 -7.26
C ASP A 33 -8.97 -13.09 -8.58
N PRO A 34 -9.56 -14.30 -8.58
CA PRO A 34 -10.05 -14.96 -9.79
C PRO A 34 -11.32 -14.32 -10.35
N ILE A 35 -11.99 -13.44 -9.60
CA ILE A 35 -13.25 -12.79 -10.02
C ILE A 35 -12.98 -11.60 -10.93
N ASN A 36 -11.96 -10.81 -10.63
CA ASN A 36 -11.66 -9.58 -11.37
C ASN A 36 -10.44 -9.71 -12.30
N GLY A 37 -9.57 -10.70 -12.05
CA GLY A 37 -8.28 -10.80 -12.73
C GLY A 37 -7.40 -9.56 -12.52
N ILE A 38 -6.36 -9.43 -13.34
CA ILE A 38 -5.37 -8.34 -13.28
C ILE A 38 -5.84 -7.02 -13.93
N TYR A 39 -7.01 -7.00 -14.57
CA TYR A 39 -7.54 -5.84 -15.30
C TYR A 39 -8.41 -4.93 -14.43
N GLN A 40 -7.95 -4.66 -13.21
CA GLN A 40 -8.59 -3.71 -12.32
C GLN A 40 -8.09 -2.31 -12.68
N SER A 41 -8.99 -1.32 -12.68
CA SER A 41 -8.63 0.09 -12.82
C SER A 41 -7.51 0.42 -11.83
N GLY A 42 -6.45 1.12 -12.26
CA GLY A 42 -5.26 1.35 -11.41
C GLY A 42 -5.60 1.96 -10.04
N ASP A 43 -6.63 2.82 -9.98
CA ASP A 43 -7.12 3.42 -8.73
C ASP A 43 -7.85 2.42 -7.82
N ASP A 44 -8.52 1.41 -8.37
CA ASP A 44 -9.24 0.38 -7.60
C ASP A 44 -8.28 -0.66 -7.02
N PHE A 45 -7.22 -1.00 -7.76
CA PHE A 45 -6.25 -2.01 -7.35
C PHE A 45 -5.55 -1.62 -6.04
N TYR A 46 -4.95 -0.42 -5.97
CA TYR A 46 -4.25 0.03 -4.77
C TYR A 46 -5.21 0.24 -3.58
N SER A 47 -6.44 0.64 -3.85
CA SER A 47 -7.48 0.76 -2.81
C SER A 47 -7.79 -0.59 -2.18
N LYS A 48 -7.94 -1.64 -2.99
CA LYS A 48 -8.14 -3.02 -2.50
C LYS A 48 -6.92 -3.59 -1.78
N VAL A 49 -5.71 -3.31 -2.27
CA VAL A 49 -4.48 -3.72 -1.57
C VAL A 49 -4.41 -3.07 -0.19
N LYS A 50 -4.79 -1.78 -0.10
CA LYS A 50 -4.86 -1.09 1.18
C LYS A 50 -5.89 -1.70 2.12
N GLU A 51 -7.10 -1.99 1.64
CA GLU A 51 -8.15 -2.62 2.45
C GLU A 51 -7.74 -4.02 2.94
N ALA A 52 -7.13 -4.83 2.07
CA ALA A 52 -6.61 -6.15 2.42
C ALA A 52 -5.47 -6.04 3.45
N PHE A 53 -4.56 -5.08 3.27
CA PHE A 53 -3.49 -4.81 4.22
C PHE A 53 -4.03 -4.41 5.59
N ASP A 54 -4.97 -3.45 5.64
CA ASP A 54 -5.56 -2.98 6.91
C ASP A 54 -6.33 -4.12 7.61
N THR A 55 -6.98 -5.01 6.85
CA THR A 55 -7.71 -6.17 7.37
C THR A 55 -6.77 -7.23 7.96
N GLU A 56 -5.72 -7.60 7.24
CA GLU A 56 -4.75 -8.61 7.72
C GLU A 56 -3.85 -8.06 8.84
N LEU A 57 -3.60 -6.75 8.88
CA LEU A 57 -2.87 -6.12 10.00
C LEU A 57 -3.70 -6.07 11.30
N ALA A 58 -5.03 -6.04 11.18
CA ALA A 58 -5.95 -6.01 12.33
C ALA A 58 -6.25 -7.41 12.93
N ARG A 59 -5.77 -8.47 12.27
CA ARG A 59 -6.01 -9.88 12.64
C ARG A 59 -5.01 -10.37 13.69
#